data_AF-A0A0D3DDJ1-F1
#
_entry.id   AF-A0A0D3DDJ1-F1
#
_cell.length_a   1.000
_cell.length_b   1.000
_cell.length_c   1.000
_cell.angle_alpha   90.00
_cell.angle_beta   90.00
_cell.angle_gamma   90.00
#
_symmetry.space_group_name_H-M   'P 1'
#
loop_
_entity.id
_entity.type
_entity.pdbx_description
1 polymer ?
#
loop_
_entity_poly.entity_id
_entity_poly.type
_entity_poly.pdbx_seq_one_letter_code
_entity_poly.pdbx_strand_id
1 'polypeptide(L)'
;MVAKCQVISLCRSLLRAGCKYPDYNIREYTKRRTLDGFRMNKNLTDPSKVNDAYAEGKEHLEVVERVLKVYLAYPPKTKSIMELKVQ
;
A
#
# COMPACT_ATOMS: atom_id res chain seq x y z
N MET A 1 11.08 -12.55 16.00
CA MET A 1 10.26 -13.35 15.07
C MET A 1 8.98 -12.59 14.81
N VAL A 2 8.69 -12.24 13.55
CA VAL A 2 7.49 -11.48 13.20
C VAL A 2 6.23 -12.33 13.40
N ALA A 3 5.28 -11.81 14.17
CA ALA A 3 4.02 -12.49 14.43
C ALA A 3 3.01 -12.25 13.30
N LYS A 4 2.13 -13.23 13.05
CA LYS A 4 1.06 -13.14 12.03
C LYS A 4 0.19 -11.88 12.19
N CYS A 5 -0.09 -11.46 13.42
CA CYS A 5 -0.84 -10.23 13.71
C CYS A 5 -0.12 -8.97 13.21
N GLN A 6 1.20 -8.92 13.31
CA GLN A 6 2.02 -7.80 12.83
C GLN A 6 2.00 -7.72 11.30
N VAL A 7 2.07 -8.86 10.61
CA VAL A 7 1.97 -8.95 9.14
C VAL A 7 0.60 -8.44 8.67
N ILE A 8 -0.49 -8.89 9.30
CA ILE A 8 -1.85 -8.45 8.97
C ILE A 8 -2.03 -6.96 9.25
N SER A 9 -1.48 -6.47 10.37
CA SER A 9 -1.51 -5.05 10.70
C SER A 9 -0.79 -4.21 9.64
N LEU A 10 0.39 -4.64 9.21
CA LEU A 10 1.15 -3.94 8.16
C LEU A 10 0.40 -3.89 6.83
N CYS A 11 -0.20 -5.01 6.39
CA CYS A 11 -1.03 -5.06 5.19
C CYS A 11 -2.20 -4.07 5.28
N ARG A 12 -2.90 -4.04 6.43
CA ARG A 12 -4.00 -3.09 6.66
C ARG A 12 -3.50 -1.64 6.66
N SER A 13 -2.35 -1.35 7.25
CA SER A 13 -1.77 0.00 7.25
C SER A 13 -1.46 0.48 5.83
N LEU A 14 -0.81 -0.36 5.01
CA LEU A 14 -0.53 -0.06 3.60
C LEU A 14 -1.81 0.21 2.79
N LEU A 15 -2.83 -0.64 2.96
CA LEU A 15 -4.12 -0.45 2.28
C LEU A 15 -4.82 0.84 2.74
N ARG A 16 -4.84 1.14 4.04
CA ARG A 16 -5.45 2.37 4.57
C ARG A 16 -4.71 3.62 4.13
N ALA A 17 -3.39 3.59 4.07
CA ALA A 17 -2.59 4.71 3.57
C ALA A 17 -2.83 4.91 2.07
N GLY A 18 -2.81 3.83 1.29
CA GLY A 18 -3.09 3.85 -0.15
C GLY A 18 -4.47 4.40 -0.50
N CYS A 19 -5.51 4.06 0.27
CA CYS A 19 -6.87 4.58 0.03
C CYS A 19 -7.00 6.10 0.17
N LYS A 20 -6.04 6.79 0.82
CA LYS A 20 -6.08 8.24 1.02
C LYS A 20 -5.53 9.04 -0.16
N TYR A 21 -4.93 8.39 -1.17
CA TYR A 21 -4.45 9.10 -2.35
C TYR A 21 -5.61 9.76 -3.11
N PRO A 22 -5.49 11.07 -3.46
CA PRO A 22 -6.50 11.76 -4.25
C PRO A 22 -6.51 11.29 -5.71
N ASP A 23 -5.37 10.84 -6.24
CA ASP A 23 -5.24 10.30 -7.59
C ASP A 23 -5.74 8.84 -7.66
N TYR A 24 -6.66 8.57 -8.59
CA TYR A 24 -7.23 7.25 -8.82
C TYR A 24 -6.18 6.18 -9.16
N ASN A 25 -5.27 6.49 -10.08
CA ASN A 25 -4.31 5.51 -10.59
C ASN A 25 -3.34 5.10 -9.47
N ILE A 26 -2.90 6.06 -8.67
CA ILE A 26 -2.01 5.78 -7.54
C ILE A 26 -2.73 4.96 -6.47
N ARG A 27 -3.98 5.32 -6.15
CA ARG A 27 -4.79 4.58 -5.18
C ARG A 27 -4.98 3.11 -5.58
N GLU A 28 -5.38 2.86 -6.83
CA GLU A 28 -5.57 1.49 -7.33
C GLU A 28 -4.24 0.73 -7.49
N TYR A 29 -3.17 1.41 -7.92
CA TYR A 29 -1.84 0.82 -7.98
C TYR A 29 -1.34 0.39 -6.60
N THR A 30 -1.39 1.28 -5.60
CA THR A 30 -0.93 0.96 -4.24
C THR A 30 -1.73 -0.19 -3.65
N LYS A 31 -3.05 -0.21 -3.86
CA LYS A 31 -3.91 -1.33 -3.43
C LYS A 31 -3.49 -2.65 -4.07
N ARG A 32 -3.34 -2.67 -5.41
CA ARG A 32 -2.94 -3.86 -6.16
C ARG A 32 -1.55 -4.34 -5.74
N ARG A 33 -0.55 -3.46 -5.76
CA ARG A 33 0.84 -3.78 -5.43
C ARG A 33 1.00 -4.31 -4.00
N THR A 34 0.23 -3.77 -3.05
CA THR A 34 0.16 -4.27 -1.68
C THR A 34 -0.36 -5.70 -1.67
N LEU A 35 -1.57 -5.93 -2.20
CA LEU A 35 -2.18 -7.27 -2.20
C LEU A 35 -1.32 -8.31 -2.92
N ASP A 36 -0.75 -7.96 -4.07
CA ASP A 36 0.13 -8.84 -4.84
C ASP A 36 1.39 -9.19 -4.04
N GLY A 37 2.03 -8.21 -3.40
CA GLY A 37 3.20 -8.47 -2.55
C GLY A 37 2.92 -9.43 -1.40
N PHE A 38 1.80 -9.25 -0.69
CA PHE A 38 1.42 -10.18 0.40
C PHE A 38 1.00 -11.56 -0.12
N ARG A 39 0.42 -11.66 -1.32
CA ARG A 39 0.05 -12.94 -1.94
C ARG A 39 1.26 -13.72 -2.42
N MET A 40 2.23 -13.05 -3.05
CA MET A 40 3.48 -13.66 -3.51
C MET A 40 4.27 -14.26 -2.33
N ASN A 41 4.24 -13.57 -1.19
CA ASN A 41 4.95 -13.96 0.03
C ASN A 41 4.14 -14.87 0.98
N LYS A 42 2.93 -15.29 0.61
CA LYS A 42 2.01 -16.05 1.49
C LYS A 42 2.60 -17.36 2.01
N ASN A 43 3.40 -18.05 1.20
CA ASN A 43 3.94 -19.38 1.50
C ASN A 43 5.36 -19.33 2.06
N LEU A 44 5.89 -18.15 2.42
CA LEU A 44 7.18 -18.03 3.09
C LEU A 44 7.13 -18.65 4.48
N THR A 45 7.95 -19.67 4.70
CA THR A 45 8.08 -20.39 5.97
C THR A 45 9.39 -20.11 6.70
N ASP A 46 10.42 -19.68 5.97
CA ASP A 46 11.73 -19.33 6.51
C ASP A 46 11.65 -18.06 7.37
N PRO A 47 11.93 -18.14 8.69
CA PRO A 47 11.83 -17.00 9.60
C PRO A 47 12.72 -15.81 9.21
N SER A 48 13.89 -16.04 8.60
CA SER A 48 14.77 -14.94 8.17
C SER A 48 14.11 -14.16 7.04
N LYS A 49 13.66 -14.85 5.99
CA LYS A 49 13.00 -14.25 4.83
C LYS A 49 11.69 -13.55 5.21
N VAL A 50 10.96 -14.08 6.20
CA VAL A 50 9.77 -13.42 6.74
C VAL A 50 10.13 -12.10 7.41
N ASN A 51 11.23 -12.04 8.17
CA ASN A 51 11.68 -10.79 8.78
C ASN A 51 12.13 -9.79 7.70
N ASP A 52 12.85 -10.23 6.67
CA ASP A 52 13.32 -9.38 5.57
C ASP A 52 12.14 -8.79 4.78
N ALA A 53 11.19 -9.62 4.36
CA ALA A 53 9.99 -9.17 3.66
C ALA A 53 9.12 -8.24 4.53
N TYR A 54 9.09 -8.48 5.84
CA TYR A 54 8.38 -7.60 6.77
C TYR A 54 9.08 -6.24 6.93
N ALA A 55 10.42 -6.21 6.96
CA ALA A 55 11.20 -4.97 6.97
C ALA A 55 10.99 -4.18 5.67
N GLU A 56 11.10 -4.82 4.51
CA GLU A 56 10.79 -4.21 3.20
C GLU A 56 9.37 -3.62 3.18
N GLY A 57 8.39 -4.35 3.71
CA GLY A 57 7.01 -3.86 3.80
C GLY A 57 6.84 -2.62 4.67
N LYS A 58 7.65 -2.46 5.74
CA LYS A 58 7.66 -1.22 6.55
C LYS A 58 8.28 -0.06 5.80
N GLU A 59 9.40 -0.28 5.12
CA GLU A 59 10.02 0.76 4.28
C GLU A 59 9.04 1.24 3.21
N HIS A 60 8.33 0.32 2.57
CA HIS A 60 7.26 0.67 1.63
C HIS A 60 6.13 1.46 2.28
N LEU A 61 5.74 1.16 3.52
CA LEU A 61 4.73 1.94 4.24
C LEU A 61 5.20 3.39 4.45
N GLU A 62 6.44 3.59 4.87
CA GLU A 62 7.01 4.93 5.05
C GLU A 62 7.07 5.71 3.73
N VAL A 63 7.40 5.04 2.62
CA VAL A 63 7.37 5.64 1.28
C VAL A 63 5.95 6.05 0.91
N VAL A 64 4.98 5.15 1.09
CA VAL A 64 3.56 5.43 0.81
C VAL A 64 3.07 6.63 1.63
N GLU A 65 3.39 6.71 2.91
CA GLU A 65 2.97 7.84 3.75
C GLU A 65 3.64 9.16 3.36
N ARG A 66 4.91 9.12 2.94
CA ARG A 66 5.64 10.29 2.47
C ARG A 66 5.10 10.81 1.15
N VAL A 67 4.90 9.93 0.18
CA VAL A 67 4.36 10.28 -1.14
C VAL A 67 2.92 10.77 -0.99
N LEU A 68 2.12 10.19 -0.10
CA LEU A 68 0.78 10.70 0.22
C LEU A 68 0.79 12.18 0.60
N LYS A 69 1.73 12.63 1.43
CA LYS A 69 1.84 14.06 1.80
C LYS A 69 2.08 14.96 0.58
N VAL A 70 2.89 14.50 -0.38
CA VAL A 70 3.14 15.24 -1.63
C VAL A 70 1.86 15.34 -2.47
N TYR A 71 1.13 14.24 -2.63
CA TYR A 71 -0.14 14.23 -3.37
C TYR A 71 -1.22 15.07 -2.70
N LEU A 72 -1.22 15.17 -1.37
CA LEU A 72 -2.15 16.04 -0.65
C LEU A 72 -1.76 17.52 -0.75
N ALA A 73 -0.46 17.84 -0.83
CA ALA A 73 0.01 19.20 -1.07
C ALA A 73 -0.24 19.67 -2.51
N TYR A 74 -0.19 18.74 -3.47
CA TYR A 74 -0.38 18.99 -4.90
C TYR A 74 -1.46 18.07 -5.49
N PRO A 75 -2.73 18.23 -5.11
CA PRO A 75 -3.81 17.39 -5.62
C PRO A 75 -4.06 17.66 -7.11
N PRO A 76 -4.48 16.65 -7.88
CA PRO A 76 -4.87 16.84 -9.27
C PRO A 76 -6.06 17.81 -9.37
N LYS A 77 -6.01 18.72 -10.34
CA LYS A 77 -7.03 19.77 -10.54
C LYS A 77 -8.39 19.20 -10.94
N THR A 78 -8.39 18.07 -11.63
CA THR A 78 -9.57 17.37 -12.13
C THR A 78 -9.54 15.93 -11.67
N LYS A 79 -10.73 15.36 -11.42
CA LYS A 79 -10.85 13.94 -11.11
C LYS A 79 -10.59 13.10 -12.36
N SER A 80 -10.11 11.87 -12.16
CA SER A 80 -9.93 10.93 -13.25
C SER A 80 -11.27 10.58 -13.90
N ILE A 81 -11.29 10.36 -15.22
CA ILE A 81 -12.50 9.90 -15.93
C ILE A 81 -13.05 8.60 -15.36
N MET A 82 -12.18 7.76 -14.79
CA MET A 82 -12.54 6.51 -14.13
C MET A 82 -13.38 6.71 -12.85
N GLU A 83 -13.38 7.92 -12.29
CA GLU A 83 -14.15 8.28 -11.09
C GLU A 83 -15.40 9.11 -11.42
N LEU A 84 -15.56 9.53 -12.67
CA LEU A 84 -16.75 10.24 -13.12
C LEU A 84 -17.89 9.23 -13.24
N LYS A 85 -18.97 9.48 -12.52
CA LYS A 85 -20.20 8.73 -12.75
C LYS A 85 -20.78 9.20 -14.09
N VAL A 86 -20.85 8.29 -15.06
CA VAL A 86 -21.65 8.51 -16.27
C VAL A 86 -23.10 8.69 -15.80
N GLN A 87 -23.69 9.85 -16.11
CA GLN A 87 -25.10 10.13 -15.89
C GLN A 87 -25.97 9.29 -16.82
#